data_AF-A0A504Y5Y0-F1
#
_entry.id   AF-A0A504Y5Y0-F1
#
_cell.length_a   1.000
_cell.length_b   1.000
_cell.length_c   1.000
_cell.angle_alpha   90.00
_cell.angle_beta   90.00
_cell.angle_gamma   90.00
#
_symmetry.space_group_name_H-M   'P 1'
#
loop_
_entity.id
_entity.type
_entity.pdbx_description
1 polymer ?
#
loop_
_entity_poly.entity_id
_entity_poly.type
_entity_poly.pdbx_seq_one_letter_code
_entity_poly.pdbx_strand_id
1 'polypeptide(L)'
;MSDFDRIGKEIIYTGDHIPLTATDELELPDVVVGSLGSDVTKRTLLIYGHVDVKPVHESEHWSHDPFDMQVRGEYLCGRGVTDDKGPLLGWINAIEAFQNVDYVAISDNYWLGQNKPCLTYGLRGVIYFYITVEGSDRVLHSGCHGGAVAEPLSDLISLLAALNDSQGRPMVPDIYEDIEEIDSEEIA
;
A
#
# COMPACT_ATOMS: atom_id res chain seq x y z
N MET A 1 -13.21 27.12 -14.65
CA MET A 1 -13.67 25.73 -14.64
C MET A 1 -12.56 24.93 -15.29
N SER A 2 -12.00 23.97 -14.56
CA SER A 2 -11.12 22.95 -15.12
C SER A 2 -12.02 21.80 -15.60
N ASP A 3 -11.93 21.47 -16.88
CA ASP A 3 -12.59 20.28 -17.40
C ASP A 3 -11.76 19.07 -16.96
N PHE A 4 -12.39 18.16 -16.20
CA PHE A 4 -11.75 16.95 -15.70
C PHE A 4 -11.96 15.82 -16.72
N ASP A 5 -10.97 15.58 -17.56
CA ASP A 5 -11.01 14.46 -18.53
C ASP A 5 -10.88 13.12 -17.80
N ARG A 6 -11.91 12.26 -17.91
CA ARG A 6 -11.90 10.90 -17.35
C ARG A 6 -10.99 10.00 -18.18
N ILE A 7 -9.77 9.78 -17.70
CA ILE A 7 -8.82 8.82 -18.27
C ILE A 7 -9.05 7.46 -17.60
N GLY A 8 -9.73 6.54 -18.30
CA GLY A 8 -9.82 5.13 -17.90
C GLY A 8 -11.17 4.44 -18.17
N LYS A 9 -11.09 3.24 -18.76
CA LYS A 9 -12.12 2.19 -18.77
C LYS A 9 -11.42 0.83 -18.84
N GLU A 10 -11.00 0.33 -17.68
CA GLU A 10 -10.28 -0.95 -17.53
C GLU A 10 -10.90 -1.79 -16.39
N ILE A 11 -10.28 -2.92 -16.07
CA ILE A 11 -10.95 -4.17 -15.62
C ILE A 11 -10.08 -4.88 -14.56
N ILE A 12 -10.64 -5.24 -13.38
CA ILE A 12 -10.04 -6.12 -12.33
C ILE A 12 -11.13 -6.83 -11.47
N TYR A 13 -11.29 -6.72 -10.12
CA TYR A 13 -12.37 -7.49 -9.40
C TYR A 13 -12.95 -6.88 -8.11
N THR A 14 -14.25 -7.09 -7.84
CA THR A 14 -15.01 -6.61 -6.64
C THR A 14 -15.35 -7.67 -5.58
N GLY A 15 -15.18 -8.98 -5.83
CA GLY A 15 -15.70 -10.04 -4.94
C GLY A 15 -14.74 -10.48 -3.84
N ASP A 16 -15.27 -11.24 -2.86
CA ASP A 16 -14.51 -11.81 -1.73
C ASP A 16 -13.60 -12.99 -2.11
N HIS A 17 -13.55 -13.37 -3.40
CA HIS A 17 -12.79 -14.53 -3.89
C HIS A 17 -11.43 -14.11 -4.48
N ILE A 18 -10.37 -14.78 -4.03
CA ILE A 18 -9.00 -14.63 -4.51
C ILE A 18 -8.41 -16.06 -4.62
N PRO A 19 -7.63 -16.43 -5.67
CA PRO A 19 -7.04 -15.61 -6.73
C PRO A 19 -8.02 -15.06 -7.77
N LEU A 20 -7.64 -13.95 -8.39
CA LEU A 20 -8.32 -13.40 -9.56
C LEU A 20 -8.07 -14.28 -10.79
N THR A 21 -9.03 -14.30 -11.71
CA THR A 21 -8.93 -14.93 -13.02
C THR A 21 -8.64 -13.89 -14.10
N ALA A 22 -8.22 -14.33 -15.29
CA ALA A 22 -8.01 -13.44 -16.45
C ALA A 22 -9.32 -12.93 -17.11
N THR A 23 -10.46 -13.01 -16.40
CA THR A 23 -11.81 -12.75 -16.91
C THR A 23 -12.69 -11.90 -15.98
N ASP A 24 -12.15 -11.42 -14.87
CA ASP A 24 -12.88 -10.62 -13.87
C ASP A 24 -12.89 -9.12 -14.25
N GLU A 25 -13.99 -8.39 -13.95
CA GLU A 25 -14.12 -6.93 -14.17
C GLU A 25 -14.33 -6.12 -12.85
N LEU A 26 -13.94 -4.83 -12.85
CA LEU A 26 -13.37 -3.99 -11.75
C LEU A 26 -13.48 -2.50 -12.12
N GLU A 27 -14.60 -1.86 -11.76
CA GLU A 27 -14.83 -0.41 -11.83
C GLU A 27 -13.81 0.39 -10.96
N LEU A 28 -12.64 0.68 -11.54
CA LEU A 28 -11.61 1.48 -10.86
C LEU A 28 -12.14 2.86 -10.41
N PRO A 29 -11.64 3.40 -9.27
CA PRO A 29 -11.82 4.80 -8.93
C PRO A 29 -11.32 5.73 -10.05
N ASP A 30 -12.02 6.84 -10.27
CA ASP A 30 -11.60 7.84 -11.26
C ASP A 30 -10.25 8.48 -10.88
N VAL A 31 -9.31 8.49 -11.83
CA VAL A 31 -8.02 9.20 -11.69
C VAL A 31 -8.25 10.69 -11.89
N VAL A 32 -8.09 11.48 -10.84
CA VAL A 32 -8.24 12.94 -10.91
C VAL A 32 -6.97 13.59 -11.45
N VAL A 33 -7.04 14.11 -12.68
CA VAL A 33 -5.97 14.88 -13.31
C VAL A 33 -6.31 16.36 -13.28
N GLY A 34 -5.36 17.20 -12.88
CA GLY A 34 -5.47 18.66 -12.89
C GLY A 34 -4.17 19.32 -13.32
N SER A 35 -4.27 20.49 -13.95
CA SER A 35 -3.12 21.29 -14.39
C SER A 35 -3.25 22.74 -13.96
N LEU A 36 -2.13 23.38 -13.64
CA LEU A 36 -2.07 24.79 -13.24
C LEU A 36 -0.91 25.48 -13.94
N GLY A 37 -1.23 26.55 -14.68
CA GLY A 37 -0.28 27.25 -15.53
C GLY A 37 -0.03 26.57 -16.88
N SER A 38 0.56 27.33 -17.80
CA SER A 38 0.87 26.90 -19.18
C SER A 38 2.09 27.63 -19.76
N ASP A 39 2.93 28.19 -18.88
CA ASP A 39 4.13 28.94 -19.26
C ASP A 39 5.26 28.00 -19.69
N VAL A 40 5.48 27.91 -21.00
CA VAL A 40 6.52 27.09 -21.64
C VAL A 40 7.96 27.51 -21.32
N THR A 41 8.16 28.63 -20.60
CA THR A 41 9.48 29.05 -20.10
C THR A 41 9.80 28.51 -18.70
N LYS A 42 8.79 28.05 -17.96
CA LYS A 42 8.93 27.39 -16.65
C LYS A 42 9.07 25.87 -16.82
N ARG A 43 9.51 25.20 -15.74
CA ARG A 43 9.45 23.73 -15.68
C ARG A 43 8.07 23.30 -15.20
N THR A 44 7.53 22.24 -15.81
CA THR A 44 6.35 21.54 -15.32
C THR A 44 6.77 20.54 -14.24
N LEU A 45 6.05 20.51 -13.12
CA LEU A 45 6.19 19.49 -12.09
C LEU A 45 4.90 18.65 -12.06
N LEU A 46 5.03 17.33 -12.12
CA LEU A 46 3.93 16.42 -11.82
C LEU A 46 3.90 16.16 -10.32
N ILE A 47 2.72 16.28 -9.72
CA ILE A 47 2.45 15.89 -8.34
C ILE A 47 1.62 14.61 -8.40
N TYR A 48 2.05 13.60 -7.66
CA TYR A 48 1.31 12.35 -7.45
C TYR A 48 0.98 12.21 -5.97
N GLY A 49 -0.14 11.55 -5.69
CA GLY A 49 -0.66 11.22 -4.37
C GLY A 49 -1.96 10.44 -4.52
N HIS A 50 -2.53 9.93 -3.42
CA HIS A 50 -3.73 9.09 -3.46
C HIS A 50 -4.80 9.48 -2.42
N VAL A 51 -6.04 9.02 -2.65
CA VAL A 51 -7.24 9.47 -1.92
C VAL A 51 -8.15 8.34 -1.42
N ASP A 52 -7.88 7.10 -1.80
CA ASP A 52 -8.32 5.94 -1.03
C ASP A 52 -7.57 5.90 0.32
N VAL A 53 -8.01 5.02 1.21
CA VAL A 53 -7.37 4.76 2.50
C VAL A 53 -7.58 3.29 2.85
N LYS A 54 -6.67 2.70 3.63
CA LYS A 54 -6.88 1.32 4.12
C LYS A 54 -8.20 1.23 4.92
N PRO A 55 -8.96 0.12 4.80
CA PRO A 55 -10.11 -0.13 5.65
C PRO A 55 -9.70 -0.18 7.13
N VAL A 56 -10.68 -0.17 8.03
CA VAL A 56 -10.45 -0.31 9.47
C VAL A 56 -10.79 -1.73 9.86
N HIS A 57 -9.81 -2.47 10.37
CA HIS A 57 -10.00 -3.86 10.81
C HIS A 57 -10.44 -3.92 12.28
N GLU A 58 -11.23 -4.92 12.67
CA GLU A 58 -11.77 -5.04 14.04
C GLU A 58 -10.69 -5.15 15.13
N SER A 59 -9.48 -5.58 14.75
CA SER A 59 -8.31 -5.62 15.65
C SER A 59 -7.66 -4.26 15.90
N GLU A 60 -8.07 -3.19 15.21
CA GLU A 60 -7.52 -1.85 15.41
C GLU A 60 -8.20 -1.15 16.59
N HIS A 61 -7.46 -0.94 17.68
CA HIS A 61 -7.99 -0.35 18.91
C HIS A 61 -8.05 1.18 18.86
N TRP A 62 -8.87 1.71 17.95
CA TRP A 62 -9.14 3.14 17.83
C TRP A 62 -9.82 3.70 19.10
N SER A 63 -9.45 4.93 19.47
CA SER A 63 -9.94 5.63 20.67
C SER A 63 -10.89 6.79 20.36
N HIS A 64 -11.46 6.76 19.16
CA HIS A 64 -12.46 7.65 18.56
C HIS A 64 -12.91 6.99 17.23
N ASP A 65 -13.85 7.59 16.51
CA ASP A 65 -14.13 7.16 15.13
C ASP A 65 -12.89 7.47 14.26
N PRO A 66 -12.31 6.49 13.54
CA PRO A 66 -11.14 6.71 12.67
C PRO A 66 -11.38 7.75 11.56
N PHE A 67 -12.62 8.04 11.19
CA PHE A 67 -12.95 9.02 10.15
C PHE A 67 -13.37 10.39 10.72
N ASP A 68 -13.52 10.52 12.04
CA ASP A 68 -13.61 11.79 12.76
C ASP A 68 -12.19 12.29 13.09
N MET A 69 -11.61 13.16 12.27
CA MET A 69 -10.23 13.61 12.49
C MET A 69 -10.11 14.48 13.74
N GLN A 70 -9.40 14.00 14.76
CA GLN A 70 -9.24 14.69 16.05
C GLN A 70 -7.85 15.28 16.25
N VAL A 71 -7.79 16.52 16.75
CA VAL A 71 -6.54 17.14 17.24
C VAL A 71 -6.26 16.61 18.65
N ARG A 72 -5.10 16.00 18.87
CA ARG A 72 -4.70 15.40 20.15
C ARG A 72 -3.29 15.83 20.53
N GLY A 73 -3.21 16.90 21.32
CA GLY A 73 -1.95 17.59 21.60
C GLY A 73 -1.43 18.27 20.34
N GLU A 74 -0.21 17.91 19.93
CA GLU A 74 0.44 18.42 18.71
C GLU A 74 0.14 17.57 17.46
N TYR A 75 -0.63 16.49 17.60
CA TYR A 75 -0.92 15.52 16.53
C TYR A 75 -2.34 15.68 15.96
N LEU A 76 -2.47 15.40 14.67
CA LEU A 76 -3.75 15.11 14.02
C LEU A 76 -3.92 13.58 13.97
N CYS A 77 -5.05 13.07 14.44
CA CYS A 77 -5.36 11.64 14.47
C CYS A 77 -6.57 11.33 13.58
N GLY A 78 -6.45 10.32 12.72
CA GLY A 78 -7.50 9.87 11.82
C GLY A 78 -6.95 8.98 10.69
N ARG A 79 -7.77 8.13 10.11
CA ARG A 79 -7.41 7.31 8.94
C ARG A 79 -7.25 8.22 7.72
N GLY A 80 -6.12 8.10 7.02
CA GLY A 80 -5.80 8.92 5.85
C GLY A 80 -4.98 10.18 6.12
N VAL A 81 -4.74 10.55 7.40
CA VAL A 81 -4.08 11.81 7.75
C VAL A 81 -2.62 11.88 7.27
N THR A 82 -1.90 10.75 7.22
CA THR A 82 -0.48 10.69 6.81
C THR A 82 -0.24 9.84 5.55
N ASP A 83 -1.30 9.30 4.96
CA ASP A 83 -1.31 8.19 4.01
C ASP A 83 -2.64 8.29 3.21
N ASP A 84 -2.79 9.19 2.24
CA ASP A 84 -1.89 10.26 1.77
C ASP A 84 -2.58 11.66 1.79
N LYS A 85 -3.76 11.77 2.41
CA LYS A 85 -4.62 12.98 2.31
C LYS A 85 -4.01 14.23 2.94
N GLY A 86 -3.24 14.09 4.03
CA GLY A 86 -2.53 15.20 4.65
C GLY A 86 -1.42 15.77 3.76
N PRO A 87 -0.46 14.94 3.28
CA PRO A 87 0.53 15.35 2.29
C PRO A 87 -0.10 15.97 1.02
N LEU A 88 -1.14 15.35 0.46
CA LEU A 88 -1.85 15.86 -0.72
C LEU A 88 -2.50 17.24 -0.48
N LEU A 89 -3.14 17.46 0.68
CA LEU A 89 -3.63 18.78 1.08
C LEU A 89 -2.48 19.77 1.34
N GLY A 90 -1.34 19.30 1.83
CA GLY A 90 -0.11 20.08 1.99
C GLY A 90 0.35 20.71 0.67
N TRP A 91 0.31 19.96 -0.43
CA TRP A 91 0.58 20.49 -1.78
C TRP A 91 -0.42 21.58 -2.18
N ILE A 92 -1.72 21.34 -2.02
CA ILE A 92 -2.77 22.28 -2.42
C ILE A 92 -2.64 23.60 -1.64
N ASN A 93 -2.44 23.52 -0.32
CA ASN A 93 -2.22 24.67 0.55
C ASN A 93 -0.92 25.43 0.19
N ALA A 94 0.15 24.71 -0.17
CA ALA A 94 1.39 25.32 -0.61
C ALA A 94 1.24 26.05 -1.97
N ILE A 95 0.50 25.47 -2.92
CA ILE A 95 0.20 26.10 -4.22
C ILE A 95 -0.67 27.36 -4.03
N GLU A 96 -1.66 27.32 -3.15
CA GLU A 96 -2.48 28.50 -2.81
C GLU A 96 -1.62 29.62 -2.20
N ALA A 97 -0.78 29.30 -1.21
CA ALA A 97 0.07 30.28 -0.53
C ALA A 97 1.23 30.80 -1.40
N PHE A 98 1.74 29.99 -2.33
CA PHE A 98 2.96 30.26 -3.10
C PHE A 98 2.77 30.17 -4.62
N GLN A 99 1.80 30.90 -5.17
CA GLN A 99 1.57 31.02 -6.63
C GLN A 99 2.77 31.55 -7.46
N ASN A 100 3.88 31.90 -6.82
CA ASN A 100 5.13 32.36 -7.45
C ASN A 100 6.35 31.46 -7.19
N VAL A 101 6.16 30.24 -6.64
CA VAL A 101 7.25 29.27 -6.41
C VAL A 101 7.31 28.27 -7.57
N ASP A 102 8.53 27.95 -8.04
CA ASP A 102 8.74 27.08 -9.19
C ASP A 102 8.73 25.57 -8.87
N TYR A 103 8.95 25.19 -7.59
CA TYR A 103 8.90 23.80 -7.11
C TYR A 103 8.48 23.72 -5.65
N VAL A 104 7.63 22.75 -5.33
CA VAL A 104 7.45 22.20 -3.98
C VAL A 104 7.77 20.70 -4.08
N ALA A 105 8.01 20.01 -2.96
CA ALA A 105 8.18 18.56 -2.94
C ALA A 105 7.62 17.98 -1.64
N ILE A 106 6.67 17.07 -1.74
CA ILE A 106 6.19 16.21 -0.67
C ILE A 106 6.09 14.79 -1.25
N SER A 107 6.45 13.79 -0.46
CA SER A 107 6.56 12.39 -0.88
C SER A 107 5.77 11.54 0.09
N ASP A 108 5.01 10.59 -0.44
CA ASP A 108 4.20 9.61 0.29
C ASP A 108 5.11 8.55 0.96
N ASN A 109 5.84 9.00 1.99
CA ASN A 109 6.67 8.16 2.83
C ASN A 109 6.97 8.82 4.18
N TYR A 110 7.38 7.98 5.12
CA TYR A 110 7.76 8.38 6.47
C TYR A 110 9.25 8.74 6.56
N TRP A 111 9.64 9.53 7.57
CA TRP A 111 11.06 9.66 7.94
C TRP A 111 11.51 8.39 8.67
N LEU A 112 12.79 8.01 8.50
CA LEU A 112 13.37 6.83 9.17
C LEU A 112 13.38 6.95 10.71
N GLY A 113 13.30 8.17 11.24
CA GLY A 113 13.21 8.42 12.67
C GLY A 113 12.70 9.83 12.99
N GLN A 114 12.29 10.03 14.24
CA GLN A 114 11.53 11.22 14.68
C GLN A 114 12.33 12.55 14.64
N ASN A 115 13.66 12.48 14.61
CA ASN A 115 14.54 13.63 14.91
C ASN A 115 15.30 14.20 13.69
N LYS A 116 15.20 13.58 12.51
CA LYS A 116 15.95 14.00 11.31
C LYS A 116 15.10 13.81 10.06
N PRO A 117 14.92 14.84 9.22
CA PRO A 117 14.23 14.69 7.94
C PRO A 117 15.01 13.76 6.99
N CYS A 118 14.27 13.03 6.17
CA CYS A 118 14.82 12.11 5.16
C CYS A 118 14.32 12.49 3.77
N LEU A 119 15.16 12.28 2.76
CA LEU A 119 14.76 12.23 1.35
C LEU A 119 14.86 10.78 0.91
N THR A 120 13.76 10.22 0.40
CA THR A 120 13.70 8.84 -0.09
C THR A 120 14.00 8.83 -1.58
N TYR A 121 15.01 8.07 -2.00
CA TYR A 121 15.45 7.97 -3.40
C TYR A 121 15.19 6.59 -4.03
N GLY A 122 14.72 5.62 -3.23
CA GLY A 122 14.39 4.27 -3.68
C GLY A 122 13.30 3.65 -2.80
N LEU A 123 12.49 2.78 -3.39
CA LEU A 123 11.45 1.99 -2.75
C LEU A 123 11.60 0.52 -3.16
N ARG A 124 11.18 -0.41 -2.30
CA ARG A 124 11.16 -1.83 -2.65
C ARG A 124 9.91 -2.18 -3.45
N GLY A 125 10.05 -3.07 -4.43
CA GLY A 125 8.91 -3.75 -5.03
C GLY A 125 8.22 -4.68 -4.02
N VAL A 126 6.96 -5.04 -4.31
CA VAL A 126 6.18 -6.00 -3.52
C VAL A 126 5.45 -6.95 -4.47
N ILE A 127 5.43 -8.24 -4.09
CA ILE A 127 4.69 -9.29 -4.79
C ILE A 127 3.87 -10.02 -3.73
N TYR A 128 2.55 -10.14 -3.95
CA TYR A 128 1.66 -10.90 -3.08
C TYR A 128 1.37 -12.28 -3.67
N PHE A 129 1.40 -13.30 -2.83
CA PHE A 129 1.10 -14.68 -3.18
C PHE A 129 -0.07 -15.20 -2.33
N TYR A 130 -0.86 -16.11 -2.89
CA TYR A 130 -1.95 -16.79 -2.20
C TYR A 130 -1.68 -18.30 -2.22
N ILE A 131 -1.73 -18.93 -1.03
CA ILE A 131 -1.56 -20.37 -0.85
C ILE A 131 -2.88 -20.94 -0.36
N THR A 132 -3.63 -21.56 -1.27
CA THR A 132 -4.90 -22.24 -0.95
C THR A 132 -4.64 -23.72 -0.80
N VAL A 133 -5.04 -24.30 0.35
CA VAL A 133 -5.05 -25.74 0.58
C VAL A 133 -6.49 -26.17 0.83
N GLU A 134 -6.99 -27.12 0.03
CA GLU A 134 -8.34 -27.67 0.13
C GLU A 134 -8.29 -29.13 0.62
N GLY A 135 -9.37 -29.59 1.27
CA GLY A 135 -9.46 -30.93 1.86
C GLY A 135 -10.81 -31.60 1.59
N SER A 136 -11.69 -31.62 2.60
CA SER A 136 -13.07 -32.08 2.40
C SER A 136 -13.93 -30.94 1.84
N ASP A 137 -14.86 -31.33 0.98
CA ASP A 137 -16.06 -30.61 0.50
C ASP A 137 -17.01 -30.04 1.58
N ARG A 138 -16.64 -30.10 2.87
CA ARG A 138 -17.41 -29.61 4.03
C ARG A 138 -16.52 -29.46 5.26
N VAL A 139 -16.94 -28.62 6.20
CA VAL A 139 -16.33 -28.56 7.54
C VAL A 139 -16.53 -29.89 8.27
N LEU A 140 -15.45 -30.46 8.81
CA LEU A 140 -15.46 -31.70 9.58
C LEU A 140 -15.31 -31.41 11.08
N HIS A 141 -16.08 -32.12 11.93
CA HIS A 141 -15.92 -32.01 13.38
C HIS A 141 -14.61 -32.68 13.82
N SER A 142 -13.66 -31.89 14.34
CA SER A 142 -12.30 -32.33 14.69
C SER A 142 -12.28 -33.48 15.69
N GLY A 143 -13.15 -33.45 16.72
CA GLY A 143 -13.28 -34.56 17.68
C GLY A 143 -13.81 -35.88 17.10
N CYS A 144 -14.25 -35.91 15.84
CA CYS A 144 -14.70 -37.13 15.15
C CYS A 144 -13.80 -37.56 13.98
N HIS A 145 -12.96 -36.66 13.46
CA HIS A 145 -12.15 -36.91 12.24
C HIS A 145 -10.65 -36.59 12.42
N GLY A 146 -10.26 -35.93 13.52
CA GLY A 146 -8.88 -35.55 13.80
C GLY A 146 -7.97 -36.78 13.89
N GLY A 147 -6.87 -36.75 13.15
CA GLY A 147 -5.96 -37.90 12.97
C GLY A 147 -6.51 -39.05 12.10
N ALA A 148 -7.73 -38.93 11.56
CA ALA A 148 -8.31 -39.87 10.57
C ALA A 148 -8.35 -39.30 9.14
N VAL A 149 -8.16 -37.99 8.97
CA VAL A 149 -8.02 -37.31 7.68
C VAL A 149 -6.75 -36.43 7.69
N ALA A 150 -6.25 -36.08 6.50
CA ALA A 150 -5.32 -34.96 6.37
C ALA A 150 -6.07 -33.65 6.64
N GLU A 151 -5.45 -32.74 7.39
CA GLU A 151 -6.06 -31.46 7.79
C GLU A 151 -5.39 -30.31 7.02
N PRO A 152 -6.11 -29.60 6.12
CA PRO A 152 -5.52 -28.55 5.28
C PRO A 152 -4.77 -27.45 6.04
N LEU A 153 -5.15 -27.21 7.30
CA LEU A 153 -4.44 -26.28 8.19
C LEU A 153 -3.02 -26.77 8.55
N SER A 154 -2.82 -28.07 8.75
CA SER A 154 -1.49 -28.64 9.03
C SER A 154 -0.57 -28.54 7.81
N ASP A 155 -1.11 -28.78 6.62
CA ASP A 155 -0.38 -28.66 5.35
C ASP A 155 -0.07 -27.19 5.04
N LEU A 156 -1.03 -26.27 5.22
CA LEU A 156 -0.83 -24.83 5.07
C LEU A 156 0.22 -24.28 6.05
N ILE A 157 0.19 -24.68 7.33
CA ILE A 157 1.22 -24.31 8.31
C ILE A 157 2.59 -24.83 7.89
N SER A 158 2.66 -26.06 7.36
CA SER A 158 3.91 -26.66 6.88
C SER A 158 4.47 -25.95 5.64
N LEU A 159 3.61 -25.52 4.72
CA LEU A 159 4.00 -24.71 3.55
C LEU A 159 4.51 -23.33 3.96
N LEU A 160 3.79 -22.63 4.85
CA LEU A 160 4.19 -21.31 5.35
C LEU A 160 5.51 -21.37 6.15
N ALA A 161 5.70 -22.42 6.95
CA ALA A 161 6.94 -22.66 7.70
C ALA A 161 8.14 -23.03 6.80
N ALA A 162 7.91 -23.40 5.53
CA ALA A 162 8.98 -23.65 4.56
C ALA A 162 9.40 -22.39 3.79
N LEU A 163 8.71 -21.25 3.93
CA LEU A 163 9.03 -20.01 3.23
C LEU A 163 10.18 -19.22 3.88
N ASN A 164 10.36 -19.33 5.20
CA ASN A 164 11.35 -18.55 5.96
C ASN A 164 12.00 -19.40 7.06
N ASP A 165 13.29 -19.16 7.33
CA ASP A 165 14.00 -19.81 8.43
C ASP A 165 13.67 -19.20 9.80
N SER A 166 14.21 -19.77 10.89
CA SER A 166 14.00 -19.29 12.25
C SER A 166 14.63 -17.92 12.56
N GLN A 167 15.31 -17.28 11.59
CA GLN A 167 15.79 -15.90 11.65
C GLN A 167 15.00 -14.97 10.69
N GLY A 168 13.95 -15.49 10.05
CA GLY A 168 13.10 -14.77 9.11
C GLY A 168 13.65 -14.69 7.68
N ARG A 169 14.76 -15.35 7.36
CA ARG A 169 15.37 -15.31 6.02
C ARG A 169 14.58 -16.19 5.05
N PRO A 170 14.18 -15.69 3.87
CA PRO A 170 13.55 -16.51 2.83
C PRO A 170 14.32 -17.80 2.50
N MET A 171 13.59 -18.89 2.35
CA MET A 171 14.09 -20.23 2.02
C MET A 171 13.63 -20.73 0.63
N VAL A 172 12.91 -19.89 -0.12
CA VAL A 172 12.55 -20.15 -1.52
C VAL A 172 13.84 -20.33 -2.34
N PRO A 173 13.96 -21.37 -3.19
CA PRO A 173 15.11 -21.53 -4.07
C PRO A 173 15.36 -20.28 -4.92
N ASP A 174 16.63 -20.02 -5.17
CA ASP A 174 17.14 -19.05 -6.16
C ASP A 174 16.73 -17.57 -5.93
N ILE A 175 16.00 -17.29 -4.83
CA ILE A 175 15.46 -15.97 -4.41
C ILE A 175 16.54 -14.89 -4.13
N TYR A 176 17.82 -15.26 -4.21
CA TYR A 176 18.98 -14.40 -4.00
C TYR A 176 19.85 -14.23 -5.26
N GLU A 177 19.57 -14.93 -6.37
CA GLU A 177 20.44 -14.88 -7.57
C GLU A 177 20.37 -13.53 -8.32
N ASP A 178 19.19 -12.91 -8.38
CA ASP A 178 18.95 -11.61 -9.03
C ASP A 178 19.12 -10.40 -8.08
N ILE A 179 19.76 -10.55 -6.92
CA ILE A 179 20.03 -9.43 -6.00
C ILE A 179 21.41 -8.84 -6.30
N GLU A 180 21.42 -7.57 -6.70
CA GLU A 180 22.66 -6.81 -6.95
C GLU A 180 23.53 -6.71 -5.69
N GLU A 181 24.86 -6.82 -5.85
CA GLU A 181 25.80 -6.63 -4.74
C GLU A 181 25.85 -5.15 -4.33
N ILE A 182 25.75 -4.90 -3.01
CA ILE A 182 25.78 -3.55 -2.42
C ILE A 182 27.12 -2.84 -2.70
N ASP A 183 27.07 -1.60 -3.20
CA ASP A 183 28.29 -0.83 -3.44
C ASP A 183 28.84 -0.19 -2.15
N SER A 184 30.15 0.01 -2.15
CA SER A 184 30.90 0.81 -1.20
C SER A 184 30.34 2.22 -0.96
N GLU A 185 29.70 2.86 -1.95
CA GLU A 185 29.02 4.15 -1.77
C GLU A 185 27.72 4.05 -0.96
N GLU A 186 27.05 2.88 -0.93
CA GLU A 186 25.79 2.66 -0.20
C GLU A 186 25.98 2.31 1.28
N ILE A 187 27.21 2.01 1.69
CA ILE A 187 27.59 1.56 3.05
C ILE A 187 27.95 2.76 3.98
N ALA A 188 28.03 3.99 3.44
CA ALA A 188 28.67 5.17 4.06
C ALA A 188 27.79 6.04 4.98
#